data_AF-A0A356GRE8-F1
#
_entry.id   AF-A0A356GRE8-F1
#
_cell.length_a   1.000
_cell.length_b   1.000
_cell.length_c   1.000
_cell.angle_alpha   90.00
_cell.angle_beta   90.00
_cell.angle_gamma   90.00
#
_symmetry.space_group_name_H-M   'P 1'
#
loop_
_entity.id
_entity.type
_entity.pdbx_description
1 polymer ?
#
loop_
_entity_poly.entity_id
_entity_poly.type
_entity_poly.pdbx_seq_one_letter_code
_entity_poly.pdbx_strand_id
1 'polypeptide(L)'
;MEILLDPRVWASLLTLTVLEIILGIDNLIFISLVSNRLPASQQGRARRTGLALAVTTRLLLLAGSEIGISFSLGWSGDGADHLLAVKNGYVGLA
;
A
#
# COMPACT_ATOMS: atom_id res chain seq x y z
N MET A 1 -8.41 -19.19 21.61
CA MET A 1 -7.57 -20.22 20.94
C MET A 1 -8.20 -20.78 19.66
N GLU A 2 -9.50 -20.60 19.40
CA GLU A 2 -10.16 -21.20 18.22
C GLU A 2 -9.84 -20.53 16.87
N ILE A 3 -9.52 -19.23 16.86
CA ILE A 3 -9.15 -18.48 15.64
C ILE A 3 -7.90 -19.06 14.95
N LEU A 4 -6.94 -19.59 15.71
CA LEU A 4 -5.70 -20.15 15.15
C LEU A 4 -5.90 -21.55 14.56
N LEU A 5 -7.00 -22.23 14.90
CA LEU A 5 -7.35 -23.55 14.40
C LEU A 5 -8.35 -23.50 13.24
N ASP A 6 -8.87 -22.32 12.90
CA ASP A 6 -9.81 -22.16 11.80
C ASP A 6 -9.09 -22.28 10.44
N PRO A 7 -9.41 -23.29 9.62
CA PRO A 7 -8.79 -23.49 8.30
C PRO A 7 -8.96 -22.29 7.37
N ARG A 8 -10.01 -21.47 7.56
CA ARG A 8 -10.24 -20.26 6.74
C ARG A 8 -9.16 -19.20 6.95
N VAL A 9 -8.67 -19.04 8.18
CA VAL A 9 -7.61 -18.08 8.49
C VAL A 9 -6.33 -18.47 7.76
N TRP A 10 -5.95 -19.75 7.83
CA TRP A 10 -4.78 -20.28 7.12
C TRP A 10 -4.92 -20.18 5.60
N ALA A 11 -6.10 -20.47 5.05
CA ALA A 11 -6.35 -20.32 3.62
C ALA A 11 -6.24 -18.85 3.17
N SER A 12 -6.77 -17.91 3.95
CA SER A 12 -6.67 -16.48 3.65
C SER A 12 -5.24 -15.97 3.74
N LEU A 13 -4.48 -16.35 4.77
CA LEU A 13 -3.07 -15.99 4.93
C LEU A 13 -2.23 -16.54 3.78
N LEU A 14 -2.46 -17.79 3.39
CA LEU A 14 -1.77 -18.42 2.27
C LEU A 14 -2.07 -17.68 0.96
N THR A 15 -3.34 -17.38 0.70
CA THR A 15 -3.76 -16.64 -0.51
C THR A 15 -3.15 -15.25 -0.54
N LEU A 16 -3.20 -14.50 0.57
CA LEU A 16 -2.58 -13.18 0.70
C LEU A 16 -1.07 -13.23 0.49
N THR A 17 -0.40 -14.22 1.06
CA THR A 17 1.04 -14.44 0.88
C THR A 17 1.37 -14.73 -0.58
N VAL A 18 0.57 -15.56 -1.25
CA VAL A 18 0.76 -15.86 -2.67
C VAL A 18 0.55 -14.62 -3.53
N LEU A 19 -0.51 -13.84 -3.29
CA LEU A 19 -0.76 -12.59 -4.03
C LEU A 19 0.36 -11.57 -3.83
N GLU A 20 0.86 -11.42 -2.60
CA GLU A 20 1.99 -10.54 -2.27
C GLU A 20 3.28 -10.96 -3.00
N ILE A 21 3.51 -12.27 -3.12
CA ILE A 21 4.66 -12.82 -3.85
C ILE A 21 4.51 -12.57 -5.35
N ILE A 22 3.34 -12.83 -5.95
CA ILE A 22 3.10 -12.61 -7.38
C ILE A 22 3.32 -11.13 -7.74
N LEU A 23 2.75 -10.21 -6.97
CA LEU A 23 2.95 -8.77 -7.14
C LEU A 23 4.43 -8.37 -6.99
N GLY A 24 5.16 -9.02 -6.08
CA GLY A 24 6.59 -8.79 -5.88
C GLY A 24 7.46 -9.33 -7.03
N ILE A 25 7.06 -10.45 -7.64
CA ILE A 25 7.80 -11.11 -8.72
C ILE A 25 7.66 -10.33 -10.03
N ASP A 26 6.49 -9.78 -10.34
CA ASP A 26 6.28 -9.01 -11.59
C ASP A 26 7.33 -7.90 -11.76
N ASN A 27 7.62 -7.17 -10.67
CA ASN A 27 8.63 -6.10 -10.66
C ASN A 27 10.07 -6.63 -10.79
N LEU A 28 10.40 -7.76 -10.18
CA LEU A 28 11.74 -8.37 -10.27
C LEU A 28 12.00 -8.93 -11.67
N ILE A 29 10.99 -9.56 -12.28
CA ILE A 29 11.07 -10.06 -13.66
C ILE A 29 11.31 -8.90 -14.62
N PHE A 30 10.60 -7.77 -14.50
CA PHE A 30 10.80 -6.60 -15.35
C PHE A 30 12.26 -6.09 -15.33
N ILE A 31 12.85 -5.96 -14.14
CA ILE A 31 14.25 -5.53 -13.98
C ILE A 31 15.22 -6.54 -14.57
N SER A 32 14.97 -7.84 -14.35
CA SER A 32 15.81 -8.91 -14.91
C SER A 32 15.74 -8.93 -16.44
N LEU A 33 14.56 -8.68 -17.01
CA LEU A 33 14.32 -8.66 -18.45
C LEU A 33 15.02 -7.46 -19.11
N VAL A 34 14.89 -6.27 -18.51
CA VAL A 34 15.54 -5.05 -19.00
C VAL A 34 17.06 -5.15 -18.84
N SER A 35 17.56 -5.55 -17.67
CA SER A 35 19.02 -5.63 -17.44
C SER A 35 19.72 -6.67 -18.31
N ASN A 36 19.08 -7.79 -18.65
CA ASN A 36 19.64 -8.79 -19.57
C ASN A 36 19.79 -8.28 -21.02
N ARG A 37 19.14 -7.17 -21.39
CA ARG A 37 19.29 -6.53 -22.70
C ARG A 37 20.44 -5.52 -22.74
N LEU A 38 21.11 -5.22 -21.61
CA LEU A 38 22.23 -4.30 -21.57
C LEU A 38 23.61 -4.98 -21.75
N PRO A 39 24.61 -4.28 -22.33
CA PRO A 39 25.99 -4.76 -22.40
C PRO A 39 26.55 -5.08 -21.02
N ALA A 40 27.39 -6.11 -20.90
CA ALA A 40 27.91 -6.62 -19.62
C ALA A 40 28.53 -5.56 -18.70
N SER A 41 29.12 -4.49 -19.26
CA SER A 41 29.67 -3.36 -18.50
C SER A 41 28.61 -2.49 -17.80
N GLN A 42 27.37 -2.49 -18.28
CA GLN A 42 26.26 -1.67 -17.78
C GLN A 42 25.23 -2.46 -16.95
N GLN A 43 25.23 -3.79 -17.04
CA GLN A 43 24.31 -4.67 -16.30
C GLN A 43 24.38 -4.46 -14.79
N GLY A 44 25.58 -4.23 -14.24
CA GLY A 44 25.77 -3.99 -12.81
C GLY A 44 25.10 -2.69 -12.33
N ARG A 45 25.19 -1.61 -13.13
CA ARG A 45 24.50 -0.34 -12.84
C ARG A 45 23.00 -0.47 -13.05
N ALA A 46 22.57 -1.10 -14.15
CA ALA A 46 21.15 -1.32 -14.48
C ALA A 46 20.43 -2.19 -13.44
N ARG A 47 21.09 -3.21 -12.88
CA ARG A 47 20.53 -3.98 -11.76
C ARG A 47 20.36 -3.13 -10.52
N ARG A 48 21.36 -2.31 -10.16
CA ARG A 48 21.29 -1.47 -8.96
C ARG A 48 20.22 -0.38 -9.09
N THR A 49 20.15 0.30 -10.23
CA THR A 49 19.11 1.30 -10.49
C THR A 49 17.74 0.65 -10.58
N GLY A 50 17.62 -0.50 -11.26
CA GLY A 50 16.37 -1.28 -11.30
C GLY A 50 15.91 -1.72 -9.91
N LEU A 51 16.80 -2.25 -9.08
CA LEU A 51 16.48 -2.67 -7.71
C LEU A 51 16.04 -1.47 -6.85
N ALA A 52 16.75 -0.35 -6.95
CA ALA A 52 16.39 0.89 -6.25
C ALA A 52 15.00 1.39 -6.69
N LEU A 53 14.71 1.33 -8.00
CA LEU A 53 13.41 1.72 -8.55
C LEU A 53 12.29 0.76 -8.10
N ALA A 54 12.52 -0.56 -8.09
CA ALA A 54 11.56 -1.54 -7.59
C ALA A 54 11.16 -1.29 -6.13
N VAL A 55 12.16 -1.05 -5.27
CA VAL A 55 11.92 -0.72 -3.86
C VAL A 55 11.19 0.61 -3.73
N THR A 56 11.56 1.60 -4.54
CA THR A 56 10.91 2.92 -4.55
C THR A 56 9.44 2.83 -4.97
N THR A 57 9.11 2.12 -6.05
CA THR A 57 7.73 1.92 -6.50
C THR A 57 6.90 1.16 -5.46
N ARG A 58 7.51 0.18 -4.76
CA ARG A 58 6.84 -0.56 -3.69
C ARG A 58 6.56 0.33 -2.47
N LEU A 59 7.52 1.15 -2.06
CA LEU A 59 7.34 2.14 -0.99
C LEU A 59 6.29 3.19 -1.35
N LEU A 60 6.26 3.65 -2.61
CA LEU A 60 5.25 4.59 -3.09
C LEU A 60 3.84 4.00 -3.11
N LEU A 61 3.68 2.75 -3.58
CA LEU A 61 2.38 2.08 -3.57
C LEU A 61 1.89 1.79 -2.14
N LEU A 62 2.78 1.32 -1.27
CA LEU A 62 2.46 1.08 0.14
C LEU A 62 2.13 2.39 0.88
N ALA A 63 2.96 3.43 0.72
CA ALA A 63 2.70 4.73 1.30
C ALA A 63 1.42 5.37 0.73
N GLY A 64 1.12 5.17 -0.56
CA GLY A 64 -0.12 5.64 -1.18
C GLY A 64 -1.36 4.96 -0.61
N SER A 65 -1.29 3.68 -0.26
CA SER A 65 -2.39 2.98 0.41
C SER A 65 -2.63 3.51 1.85
N GLU A 66 -1.57 3.82 2.60
CA GLU A 66 -1.64 4.42 3.95
C GLU A 66 -2.13 5.89 3.92
N ILE A 67 -1.59 6.68 2.98
CA ILE A 67 -1.99 8.08 2.77
C ILE A 67 -3.43 8.16 2.29
N GLY A 68 -3.87 7.24 1.42
CA GLY A 68 -5.25 7.20 0.93
C GLY A 68 -6.26 6.93 2.06
N ILE A 69 -5.92 6.06 3.01
CA ILE A 69 -6.75 5.79 4.19
C ILE A 69 -6.78 7.00 5.14
N SER A 70 -5.63 7.61 5.42
CA SER A 70 -5.55 8.83 6.25
C SER A 70 -6.24 10.04 5.60
N PHE A 71 -6.14 10.18 4.28
CA PHE A 71 -6.84 11.22 3.52
C PHE A 71 -8.35 10.99 3.50
N SER A 72 -8.81 9.75 3.35
CA SER A 72 -10.23 9.41 3.40
C SER A 72 -10.84 9.55 4.79
N LEU A 73 -10.09 9.29 5.86
CA LEU A 73 -10.55 9.49 7.25
C LEU A 73 -10.47 10.95 7.68
N GLY A 74 -9.44 11.69 7.25
CA GLY A 74 -9.29 13.13 7.50
C GLY A 74 -10.31 13.98 6.75
N TRP A 75 -10.56 13.68 5.47
CA TRP A 75 -11.57 14.39 4.66
C TRP A 75 -13.02 14.08 5.10
N SER A 76 -13.27 12.93 5.74
CA SER A 76 -14.61 12.56 6.23
C SER A 76 -15.00 13.26 7.55
N GLY A 77 -14.08 13.95 8.22
CA GLY A 77 -14.30 14.58 9.52
C GLY A 77 -14.71 16.06 9.48
N ASP A 78 -14.28 16.80 8.47
CA ASP A 78 -14.31 18.28 8.46
C ASP A 78 -15.66 18.90 8.03
N GLY A 79 -16.66 18.08 7.68
CA GLY A 79 -17.98 18.56 7.24
C GLY A 79 -19.13 18.21 8.18
N ALA A 80 -18.95 17.28 9.12
CA ALA A 80 -20.02 16.78 9.98
C ALA A 80 -20.14 17.58 11.28
N ASP A 81 -19.04 18.12 11.78
CA ASP A 81 -18.92 18.98 12.95
C ASP A 81 -19.62 20.34 12.75
N HIS A 82 -19.48 20.96 11.59
CA HIS A 82 -20.16 22.20 11.24
C HIS A 82 -21.68 22.00 11.08
N LEU A 83 -22.12 20.85 10.60
CA LEU A 83 -23.55 20.52 10.50
C LEU A 83 -24.15 20.12 11.85
N LEU A 84 -23.38 19.53 12.77
CA LEU A 84 -23.81 19.28 14.15
C LEU A 84 -23.85 20.57 14.99
N ALA A 85 -23.01 21.57 14.69
CA ALA A 85 -23.04 22.89 15.31
C ALA A 85 -24.23 23.76 14.84
N VAL A 86 -24.57 23.71 13.54
CA VAL A 86 -25.72 24.45 12.99
C VAL A 86 -27.06 23.78 13.32
N LYS A 87 -27.08 22.43 13.42
CA LYS A 87 -28.29 21.68 13.78
C LYS A 87 -28.61 21.75 15.29
N ASN A 88 -27.61 22.02 16.15
CA ASN A 88 -27.78 22.30 17.57
C ASN A 88 -27.75 23.81 17.86
N GLY A 89 -28.73 24.55 17.33
CA GLY A 89 -28.97 25.96 17.63
C GLY A 89 -29.42 26.25 19.07
N TYR A 90 -28.77 25.66 20.09
CA TYR A 90 -28.91 25.92 21.52
C TYR A 90 -27.55 25.54 22.16
N VAL A 91 -26.80 26.40 22.84
CA VAL A 91 -27.17 27.14 24.05
C VAL A 91 -26.45 28.49 24.07
N GLY A 92 -27.19 29.56 23.80
CA GLY A 92 -27.07 30.75 24.63
C GLY A 92 -27.79 30.49 25.96
N LEU A 93 -27.32 31.13 27.03
CA LEU A 93 -27.74 31.09 28.45
C LEU A 93 -26.79 30.32 29.39
N ALA A 94 -25.63 30.91 29.67
CA ALA A 94 -25.07 31.08 31.02
C ALA A 94 -24.06 32.23 31.02
#